data_AF-A0A849QLE1-F1
#
_entry.id   AF-A0A849QLE1-F1
#
_cell.length_a   1.000
_cell.length_b   1.000
_cell.length_c   1.000
_cell.angle_alpha   90.00
_cell.angle_beta   90.00
_cell.angle_gamma   90.00
#
_symmetry.space_group_name_H-M   'P 1'
#
loop_
_entity.id
_entity.type
_entity.pdbx_description
1 polymer ?
#
loop_
_entity_poly.entity_id
_entity_poly.type
_entity_poly.pdbx_seq_one_letter_code
_entity_poly.pdbx_strand_id
1 'polypeptide(L)' 'MGTMTINVDNDVEQQFRAIAQKIYSKKKGYLGNAVTSAMKKWIDEMKQKQISERELKLLENGFDMGKFKFRSREELYER' A
#
# COMPACT_ATOMS: atom_id res chain seq x y z
N MET A 1 -11.91 15.11 12.31
CA MET A 1 -10.46 15.10 12.59
C MET A 1 -10.29 14.36 13.91
N GLY A 2 -9.63 13.21 13.92
CA GLY A 2 -9.39 12.44 15.14
C GLY A 2 -8.07 12.85 15.78
N THR A 3 -8.00 12.87 17.11
CA THR A 3 -6.75 13.08 17.86
C THR A 3 -6.23 11.75 18.34
N MET A 4 -4.94 11.51 18.13
CA MET A 4 -4.26 10.29 18.57
C MET A 4 -2.98 10.70 19.29
N THR A 5 -2.74 10.09 20.45
CA THR A 5 -1.50 10.24 21.21
C THR A 5 -0.71 8.94 21.06
N ILE A 6 0.51 9.02 20.55
CA ILE A 6 1.40 7.88 20.36
C ILE A 6 2.77 8.20 20.94
N ASN A 7 3.43 7.18 21.47
CA ASN A 7 4.85 7.23 21.80
C ASN A 7 5.63 6.66 20.62
N VAL A 8 6.67 7.35 20.22
CA VAL A 8 7.56 6.97 19.12
C VAL A 8 8.99 7.08 19.63
N ASP A 9 9.89 6.28 19.06
CA ASP A 9 11.31 6.41 19.35
C ASP A 9 11.80 7.84 19.01
N ASN A 10 12.66 8.39 19.88
CA ASN A 10 13.11 9.78 19.78
C ASN A 10 13.91 10.04 18.50
N ASP A 11 14.73 9.10 18.04
CA ASP A 11 15.52 9.25 16.82
C ASP A 11 14.59 9.25 15.60
N VAL A 12 13.63 8.32 15.57
CA VAL A 12 12.61 8.24 14.51
C VAL A 12 11.80 9.53 14.43
N GLU A 13 11.39 10.06 15.58
CA GLU A 13 10.61 11.29 15.67
C GLU A 13 11.37 12.50 15.11
N GLN A 14 12.64 12.66 15.50
CA GLN A 14 13.49 13.76 15.05
C GLN A 14 13.73 13.70 13.54
N GLN A 15 14.06 12.51 13.02
CA GLN A 15 14.26 12.31 11.58
C GLN A 15 12.98 12.60 10.79
N PHE A 16 11.83 12.10 11.28
CA PHE A 16 10.54 12.34 10.65
C PHE A 16 10.20 13.83 10.60
N ARG A 17 10.40 14.56 11.70
CA ARG A 17 10.20 16.02 11.74
C ARG A 17 11.10 16.74 10.75
N ALA A 18 12.39 16.40 10.70
CA ALA A 18 13.34 17.05 9.80
C ALA A 18 12.94 16.86 8.32
N ILE A 19 12.52 15.65 7.93
CA ILE A 19 12.05 15.35 6.57
C ILE A 19 10.74 16.08 6.28
N ALA A 20 9.77 16.01 7.18
CA ALA A 20 8.49 16.68 7.01
C ALA A 20 8.64 18.21 6.89
N GLN A 21 9.56 18.82 7.63
CA GLN A 21 9.84 20.25 7.50
C GLN A 21 10.39 20.61 6.12
N LYS A 22 11.26 19.78 5.54
CA LYS A 22 11.82 19.99 4.20
C LYS A 22 10.76 19.89 3.11
N ILE A 23 9.86 18.91 3.20
CA ILE A 23 8.82 18.66 2.19
C ILE A 23 7.72 19.72 2.24
N TYR A 24 7.27 20.09 3.43
CA TYR A 24 6.09 20.96 3.62
C TYR A 24 6.46 22.41 3.97
N SER A 25 7.74 22.78 3.87
CA SER A 25 8.26 24.14 4.11
C SER A 25 7.81 24.76 5.42
N LYS A 26 7.75 23.97 6.50
CA LYS A 26 7.33 24.39 7.86
C LYS A 26 5.96 25.08 7.94
N LYS A 27 5.04 24.85 6.98
CA LYS A 27 3.68 25.39 7.05
C LYS A 27 2.94 24.87 8.30
N LYS A 28 2.02 25.67 8.85
CA LYS A 28 1.19 25.27 10.01
C LYS A 28 0.49 23.93 9.70
N GLY A 29 0.60 22.97 10.62
CA GLY A 29 0.01 21.64 10.46
C GLY A 29 0.83 20.64 9.63
N TYR A 30 2.08 20.96 9.26
CA TYR A 30 2.91 20.06 8.44
C TYR A 30 3.05 18.64 9.00
N LEU A 31 3.13 18.49 10.33
CA LEU A 31 3.24 17.17 10.96
C LEU A 31 1.94 16.38 10.85
N GLY A 32 0.80 17.01 11.08
CA GLY A 32 -0.50 16.35 10.89
C GLY A 32 -0.68 15.88 9.45
N ASN A 33 -0.28 16.70 8.49
CA ASN A 33 -0.31 16.35 7.07
C ASN A 33 0.65 15.18 6.76
N ALA A 34 1.89 15.24 7.25
CA ALA A 34 2.88 14.19 7.04
C ALA A 34 2.44 12.85 7.66
N VAL A 35 1.92 12.87 8.89
CA VAL A 35 1.42 11.68 9.58
C VAL A 35 0.22 11.10 8.82
N THR A 36 -0.74 11.95 8.42
CA THR A 36 -1.90 11.50 7.64
C THR A 36 -1.48 10.87 6.32
N SER A 37 -0.53 11.47 5.60
CA SER A 37 0.01 10.92 4.35
C SER A 37 0.73 9.59 4.57
N ALA A 38 1.53 9.47 5.62
CA ALA A 38 2.23 8.22 5.97
C ALA A 38 1.23 7.11 6.31
N MET A 39 0.20 7.41 7.11
CA MET A 39 -0.84 6.45 7.47
C MET A 39 -1.64 5.99 6.24
N LYS A 40 -1.99 6.91 5.33
CA LYS A 40 -2.66 6.54 4.07
C LYS A 40 -1.82 5.57 3.25
N LYS A 41 -0.54 5.90 3.05
CA LYS A 41 0.39 5.05 2.31
C LYS A 41 0.48 3.65 2.93
N TRP A 42 0.63 3.57 4.25
CA TRP A 42 0.70 2.29 4.96
C TRP A 42 -0.60 1.48 4.82
N ILE A 43 -1.78 2.13 4.92
CA ILE A 43 -3.07 1.46 4.69
C ILE A 43 -3.15 0.87 3.28
N ASP A 44 -2.74 1.64 2.28
CA ASP A 44 -2.78 1.19 0.88
C ASP A 44 -1.82 0.02 0.63
N GLU A 45 -0.61 0.08 1.19
CA GLU A 45 0.37 -1.02 1.15
C GLU A 45 -0.17 -2.29 1.82
N MET A 46 -0.82 -2.17 2.98
CA MET A 46 -1.41 -3.32 3.68
C MET A 46 -2.58 -3.92 2.90
N LYS A 47 -3.43 -3.09 2.28
CA LYS A 47 -4.51 -3.58 1.41
C LYS A 47 -3.97 -4.31 0.20
N GLN A 48 -2.96 -3.74 -0.47
CA GLN A 48 -2.32 -4.38 -1.62
C GLN A 48 -1.70 -5.73 -1.22
N LYS A 49 -0.99 -5.78 -0.09
CA LYS A 49 -0.44 -7.04 0.42
C LYS A 49 -1.51 -8.10 0.66
N GLN A 50 -2.63 -7.75 1.29
CA GLN A 50 -3.74 -8.67 1.51
C GLN A 50 -4.36 -9.17 0.20
N ILE A 51 -4.53 -8.28 -0.78
CA ILE A 51 -5.02 -8.67 -2.11
C ILE A 51 -4.02 -9.62 -2.76
N SER A 52 -2.73 -9.28 -2.78
CA SER A 52 -1.69 -10.13 -3.36
C SER A 52 -1.64 -11.51 -2.71
N GLU A 53 -1.69 -11.60 -1.38
CA GLU A 53 -1.71 -12.88 -0.66
C GLU A 53 -2.98 -13.70 -0.95
N ARG A 54 -4.13 -13.03 -1.09
CA ARG A 54 -5.40 -13.69 -1.46
C ARG A 54 -5.34 -14.24 -2.88
N GLU A 55 -4.91 -13.44 -3.85
CA GLU A 55 -4.80 -13.85 -5.25
C GLU A 55 -3.75 -14.96 -5.41
N LEU A 56 -2.63 -14.89 -4.69
CA LEU A 56 -1.64 -15.96 -4.68
C LEU A 56 -2.23 -17.28 -4.18
N LYS A 57 -3.03 -17.25 -3.10
CA LYS A 57 -3.74 -18.44 -2.61
C LYS A 57 -4.76 -18.97 -3.62
N LEU A 58 -5.43 -18.10 -4.38
CA LEU A 58 -6.34 -18.52 -5.45
C LEU A 58 -5.59 -19.21 -6.59
N LEU A 59 -4.39 -18.71 -6.93
CA LEU A 59 -3.51 -19.37 -7.89
C LEU A 59 -3.01 -20.73 -7.39
N GLU A 60 -2.60 -20.83 -6.12
CA GLU A 60 -2.14 -22.08 -5.49
C GLU A 60 -3.24 -23.14 -5.41
N ASN A 61 -4.48 -22.74 -5.09
CA ASN A 61 -5.62 -23.64 -5.06
C ASN A 61 -6.02 -24.14 -6.46
N GLY A 62 -5.46 -23.54 -7.51
CA GLY A 62 -5.79 -23.82 -8.90
C GLY A 62 -7.18 -23.29 -9.26
N PHE A 63 -7.32 -22.83 -10.50
CA PHE A 63 -8.61 -22.47 -11.07
C PHE A 63 -8.96 -23.48 -12.16
N ASP A 64 -10.12 -24.13 -12.04
CA ASP A 64 -10.61 -25.03 -13.10
C ASP A 64 -11.08 -24.17 -14.29
N MET A 65 -10.21 -24.02 -15.29
CA MET A 65 -10.54 -23.32 -16.54
C MET A 65 -11.58 -24.07 -17.40
N GLY A 66 -12.09 -25.22 -16.96
CA GLY A 66 -13.05 -26.01 -17.72
C GLY A 66 -12.53 -26.36 -19.11
N LYS A 67 -13.29 -26.00 -20.16
CA LYS A 67 -12.90 -26.25 -21.56
C LYS A 67 -11.90 -25.22 -22.13
N PHE A 68 -11.61 -24.14 -21.42
CA PHE A 68 -10.67 -23.10 -21.86
C PHE A 68 -9.23 -23.51 -21.54
N LYS A 69 -8.71 -24.49 -22.28
CA LYS A 69 -7.28 -24.83 -22.28
C LYS A 69 -6.69 -24.33 -23.59
N PHE A 70 -6.26 -23.08 -23.60
CA PHE A 70 -5.52 -22.53 -24.73
C PHE A 70 -4.15 -23.19 -24.79
N ARG A 71 -3.82 -23.81 -25.93
CA ARG A 71 -2.56 -24.51 -26.14
C ARG A 71 -1.51 -23.60 -26.77
N SER A 72 -1.93 -22.56 -27.47
CA SER A 72 -1.04 -21.55 -28.05
C SER A 72 -1.55 -20.14 -27.79
N ARG A 73 -0.65 -19.16 -27.93
CA ARG A 73 -0.96 -17.74 -27.74
C ARG A 73 -1.91 -17.23 -28.81
N GLU A 74 -1.90 -17.81 -30.02
CA GLU A 74 -2.82 -17.43 -31.09
C GLU A 74 -4.28 -17.74 -30.74
N GLU A 75 -4.56 -18.89 -30.09
CA GLU A 75 -5.91 -19.29 -29.67
C GLU A 75 -6.56 -18.33 -28.65
N LEU A 76 -5.75 -17.53 -27.94
CA LEU A 76 -6.22 -16.53 -26.96
C LEU A 76 -6.74 -15.23 -27.61
N TYR A 77 -6.30 -14.91 -28.83
CA TYR A 77 -6.59 -13.64 -29.49
C TYR A 77 -7.50 -13.75 -30.72
N GLU A 78 -7.85 -14.97 -31.15
CA GLU A 78 -8.83 -15.17 -32.22
C GLU A 78 -10.26 -14.95 -31.70
N ARG A 79 -10.74 -13.72 -31.83
CA ARG A 79 -12.15 -13.35 -31.90
C ARG A 79 -12.42 -12.60 -33.19
#